data_AF-A0A7I9YKI9-F1
#
_entry.id   AF-A0A7I9YKI9-F1
#
_cell.length_a   1.000
_cell.length_b   1.000
_cell.length_c   1.000
_cell.angle_alpha   90.00
_cell.angle_beta   90.00
_cell.angle_gamma   90.00
#
_symmetry.space_group_name_H-M   'P 1'
#
loop_
_entity.id
_entity.type
_entity.pdbx_description
1 polymer ?
#
loop_
_entity_poly.entity_id
_entity_poly.type
_entity_poly.pdbx_seq_one_letter_code
_entity_poly.pdbx_strand_id
1 'polypeptide(L)'
;MQPIDSPARVRSAITDALFNRPRAVLVDGRSEQQFVEMVFPGLGNDTPLYVCSDETVTGLPGIRPGSPPPAFNLFQRLVHPNYPLLAIFITEGVGSVESTLLDEQLLDYYSAAYGRRSDAPERPQSLMNSLAFLEPNAVVDTGEVSPGVGLVVPQVASAPPVVYRLGPQFGSDNSYGPHAFIRYLKFIVPRQDPQTIDLLTSRDFARWTPQ
;
A
#
# COMPACT_ATOMS: atom_id res chain seq x y z
N MET A 1 -8.75 12.06 -3.59
CA MET A 1 -7.98 12.00 -2.34
C MET A 1 -7.10 13.23 -2.25
N GLN A 2 -7.08 13.90 -1.08
CA GLN A 2 -6.20 15.04 -0.81
C GLN A 2 -5.29 14.69 0.38
N PRO A 3 -3.99 15.00 0.33
CA PRO A 3 -3.08 14.75 1.45
C PRO A 3 -3.52 15.46 2.73
N ILE A 4 -3.40 14.76 3.86
CA ILE A 4 -3.69 15.30 5.19
C ILE A 4 -2.37 15.57 5.91
N ASP A 5 -2.18 16.78 6.43
CA ASP A 5 -0.94 17.29 7.01
C ASP A 5 -0.98 17.45 8.54
N SER A 6 -2.14 17.21 9.16
CA SER A 6 -2.34 17.36 10.60
C SER A 6 -2.36 16.00 11.32
N PRO A 7 -1.50 15.76 12.32
CA PRO A 7 -1.42 14.45 13.01
C PRO A 7 -2.76 13.96 13.58
N ALA A 8 -3.58 14.87 14.12
CA ALA A 8 -4.90 14.52 14.66
C ALA A 8 -5.88 14.11 13.55
N ARG A 9 -5.85 14.81 12.40
CA ARG A 9 -6.68 14.49 11.23
C ARG A 9 -6.21 13.19 10.57
N VAL A 10 -4.89 12.97 10.47
CA VAL A 10 -4.30 11.72 9.96
C VAL A 10 -4.78 10.55 10.81
N ARG A 11 -4.63 10.64 12.14
CA ARG A 11 -5.09 9.60 13.07
C ARG A 11 -6.58 9.32 12.90
N SER A 12 -7.41 10.36 12.89
CA SER A 12 -8.85 10.21 12.70
C SER A 12 -9.20 9.56 11.35
N ALA A 13 -8.53 9.95 10.27
CA ALA A 13 -8.77 9.41 8.94
C ALA A 13 -8.33 7.94 8.83
N ILE A 14 -7.19 7.58 9.42
CA ILE A 14 -6.71 6.18 9.47
C ILE A 14 -7.68 5.34 10.31
N THR A 15 -8.07 5.80 11.51
CA THR A 15 -9.05 5.07 12.34
C THR A 15 -10.37 4.85 11.59
N ASP A 16 -10.90 5.89 10.94
CA ASP A 16 -12.10 5.77 10.11
C ASP A 16 -11.92 4.77 8.96
N ALA A 17 -10.77 4.80 8.30
CA ALA A 17 -10.42 3.89 7.21
C ALA A 17 -10.26 2.44 7.67
N LEU A 18 -9.79 2.20 8.90
CA LEU A 18 -9.64 0.85 9.44
C LEU A 18 -10.97 0.24 9.91
N PHE A 19 -11.86 1.03 10.52
CA PHE A 19 -12.99 0.49 11.28
C PHE A 19 -14.37 0.82 10.70
N ASN A 20 -14.52 1.88 9.92
CA ASN A 20 -15.83 2.34 9.46
C ASN A 20 -15.97 2.30 7.94
N ARG A 21 -14.96 2.81 7.22
CA ARG A 21 -15.01 3.03 5.77
C ARG A 21 -13.67 2.68 5.14
N PRO A 22 -13.41 1.40 4.82
CA PRO A 22 -12.19 0.96 4.15
C PRO A 22 -11.88 1.83 2.93
N ARG A 23 -10.74 2.51 2.96
CA ARG A 23 -10.22 3.34 1.87
C ARG A 23 -8.75 3.64 2.09
N ALA A 24 -8.03 4.00 1.03
CA ALA A 24 -6.70 4.52 1.18
C ALA A 24 -6.72 5.97 1.69
N VAL A 25 -5.67 6.37 2.40
CA VAL A 25 -5.53 7.72 2.96
C VAL A 25 -4.21 8.32 2.50
N LEU A 26 -4.25 9.53 1.96
CA LEU A 26 -3.04 10.30 1.65
C LEU A 26 -2.64 11.16 2.85
N VAL A 27 -1.35 11.14 3.16
CA VAL A 27 -0.74 11.86 4.28
C VAL A 27 0.41 12.70 3.74
N ASP A 28 0.42 14.00 4.06
CA ASP A 28 1.57 14.85 3.81
C ASP A 28 2.54 14.71 4.99
N GLY A 29 3.53 13.85 4.82
CA GLY A 29 4.55 13.57 5.83
C GLY A 29 5.71 14.55 5.80
N ARG A 30 6.00 15.20 4.65
CA ARG A 30 7.15 16.07 4.36
C ARG A 30 8.53 15.41 4.48
N SER A 31 8.73 14.53 5.46
CA SER A 31 9.91 13.69 5.64
C SER A 31 9.50 12.28 6.07
N GLU A 32 10.42 11.33 5.90
CA GLU A 32 10.22 9.94 6.30
C GLU A 32 9.89 9.82 7.80
N GLN A 33 10.65 10.51 8.65
CA GLN A 33 10.44 10.50 10.11
C GLN A 33 9.06 11.06 10.48
N GLN A 34 8.69 12.23 9.95
CA GLN A 34 7.40 12.84 10.25
C GLN A 34 6.24 11.97 9.75
N PHE A 35 6.38 11.33 8.58
CA PHE A 35 5.39 10.38 8.08
C PHE A 35 5.20 9.20 9.05
N VAL A 36 6.30 8.58 9.51
CA VAL A 36 6.24 7.46 10.46
C VAL A 36 5.59 7.88 11.78
N GLU A 37 5.96 9.04 12.33
CA GLU A 37 5.39 9.56 13.58
C GLU A 37 3.89 9.85 13.47
N MET A 38 3.42 10.32 12.30
CA MET A 38 2.01 10.58 12.05
C MET A 38 1.18 9.30 11.88
N VAL A 39 1.72 8.30 11.16
CA VAL A 39 1.00 7.07 10.81
C VAL A 39 1.04 6.03 11.92
N PHE A 40 2.15 5.94 12.65
CA PHE A 40 2.38 4.96 13.71
C PHE A 40 2.68 5.65 15.05
N PRO A 41 1.71 6.39 15.61
CA PRO A 41 1.94 7.13 16.83
C PRO A 41 2.24 6.19 18.00
N GLY A 42 3.35 6.43 18.70
CA GLY A 42 3.69 5.71 19.93
C GLY A 42 4.24 4.28 19.72
N LEU A 43 4.87 4.01 18.58
CA LEU A 43 5.68 2.79 18.43
C LEU A 43 6.72 2.70 19.53
N GLY A 44 6.56 1.72 20.42
CA GLY A 44 7.54 1.40 21.45
C GLY A 44 8.68 0.54 20.91
N ASN A 45 9.75 0.41 21.69
CA ASN A 45 10.91 -0.42 21.34
C ASN A 45 10.57 -1.90 21.09
N ASP A 46 9.47 -2.37 21.69
CA ASP A 46 8.98 -3.76 21.60
C ASP A 46 8.11 -4.02 20.37
N THR A 47 7.79 -2.98 19.58
CA THR A 47 6.99 -3.09 18.36
C THR A 47 7.83 -2.60 17.18
N PRO A 48 8.68 -3.46 16.60
CA PRO A 48 9.58 -3.04 15.54
C PRO A 48 8.80 -2.70 14.27
N LEU A 49 9.10 -1.54 13.69
CA LEU A 49 8.69 -1.18 12.34
C LEU A 49 9.68 -1.76 11.34
N TYR A 50 9.17 -2.28 10.23
CA TYR A 50 9.97 -2.79 9.13
C TYR A 50 9.74 -1.95 7.88
N VAL A 51 10.81 -1.74 7.12
CA VAL A 51 10.82 -0.95 5.90
C VAL A 51 11.51 -1.69 4.75
N CYS A 52 11.00 -1.56 3.53
CA CYS A 52 11.75 -1.86 2.31
C CYS A 52 11.61 -0.73 1.30
N SER A 53 12.58 -0.63 0.38
CA SER A 53 12.53 0.29 -0.76
C SER A 53 11.99 -0.44 -1.98
N ASP A 54 11.16 0.24 -2.77
CA ASP A 54 10.60 -0.30 -4.00
C ASP A 54 10.45 0.80 -5.05
N GLU A 55 10.28 0.39 -6.31
CA GLU A 55 10.15 1.27 -7.46
C GLU A 55 8.96 0.86 -8.31
N THR A 56 8.19 1.84 -8.76
CA THR A 56 7.14 1.66 -9.75
C THR A 56 7.48 2.42 -11.01
N VAL A 57 7.46 1.72 -12.14
CA VAL A 57 7.86 2.24 -13.44
C VAL A 57 6.69 2.15 -14.41
N THR A 58 6.55 3.10 -15.32
CA THR A 58 5.57 2.98 -16.40
C THR A 58 5.93 1.77 -17.27
N GLY A 59 4.94 0.90 -17.50
CA GLY A 59 5.04 -0.15 -18.51
C GLY A 59 5.21 0.41 -19.93
N LEU A 60 5.53 -0.47 -20.89
CA LEU A 60 5.58 -0.10 -22.30
C LEU A 60 4.27 0.60 -22.74
N PRO A 61 4.33 1.59 -23.65
CA PRO A 61 3.15 2.30 -24.13
C PRO A 61 2.10 1.31 -24.65
N GLY A 62 0.95 1.23 -23.96
CA GLY A 62 -0.15 0.29 -24.24
C GLY A 62 -0.47 -0.68 -23.10
N ILE A 63 0.40 -0.82 -22.09
CA ILE A 63 0.14 -1.56 -20.85
C ILE A 63 -0.15 -0.54 -19.75
N ARG A 64 -1.20 -0.76 -18.95
CA ARG A 64 -1.70 0.22 -17.96
C ARG A 64 -0.56 0.81 -17.11
N PRO A 65 -0.53 2.13 -16.88
CA PRO A 65 0.56 2.79 -16.20
C PRO A 65 0.50 2.49 -14.69
N GLY A 66 1.34 1.56 -14.25
CA GLY A 66 1.59 1.31 -12.84
C GLY A 66 2.04 -0.11 -12.55
N SER A 67 2.96 -0.26 -11.61
CA SER A 67 3.32 -1.57 -11.07
C SER A 67 2.08 -2.17 -10.41
N PRO A 68 1.81 -3.46 -10.61
CA PRO A 68 0.67 -4.09 -9.95
C PRO A 68 0.84 -3.94 -8.43
N PRO A 69 -0.22 -3.58 -7.69
CA PRO A 69 -0.16 -3.62 -6.25
C PRO A 69 0.28 -5.00 -5.75
N PRO A 70 0.86 -5.07 -4.56
CA PRO A 70 1.01 -6.34 -3.86
C PRO A 70 -0.33 -7.07 -3.81
N ALA A 71 -0.26 -8.40 -3.89
CA ALA A 71 -1.42 -9.28 -3.77
C ALA A 71 -2.30 -8.88 -2.57
N PHE A 72 -3.62 -8.72 -2.76
CA PHE A 72 -4.52 -8.07 -1.79
C PHE A 72 -4.58 -8.72 -0.40
N ASN A 73 -4.23 -10.00 -0.26
CA ASN A 73 -4.18 -10.69 1.03
C ASN A 73 -2.76 -10.81 1.58
N LEU A 74 -1.75 -10.34 0.86
CA LEU A 74 -0.37 -10.51 1.32
C LEU A 74 -0.15 -9.77 2.62
N PHE A 75 -0.41 -8.46 2.63
CA PHE A 75 -0.12 -7.63 3.78
C PHE A 75 -1.10 -7.87 4.94
N GLN A 76 -2.37 -8.20 4.68
CA GLN A 76 -3.32 -8.62 5.74
C GLN A 76 -2.79 -9.79 6.61
N ARG A 77 -1.96 -10.66 6.03
CA ARG A 77 -1.30 -11.77 6.75
C ARG A 77 -0.04 -11.33 7.48
N LEU A 78 0.72 -10.39 6.92
CA LEU A 78 2.01 -9.96 7.46
C LEU A 78 1.88 -8.95 8.60
N VAL A 79 0.87 -8.08 8.56
CA VAL A 79 0.75 -6.96 9.51
C VAL A 79 0.23 -7.38 10.87
N HIS A 80 0.71 -6.70 11.91
CA HIS A 80 0.28 -6.87 13.29
C HIS A 80 -1.19 -6.43 13.46
N PRO A 81 -2.03 -7.16 14.23
CA PRO A 81 -3.45 -6.81 14.41
C PRO A 81 -3.72 -5.41 14.97
N ASN A 82 -2.83 -4.89 15.82
CA ASN A 82 -2.94 -3.53 16.37
C ASN A 82 -2.49 -2.43 15.40
N TYR A 83 -1.81 -2.80 14.31
CA TYR A 83 -1.36 -1.90 13.25
C TYR A 83 -1.69 -2.51 11.89
N PRO A 84 -2.98 -2.76 11.58
CA PRO A 84 -3.39 -3.52 10.41
C PRO A 84 -3.39 -2.63 9.17
N LEU A 85 -2.21 -2.13 8.80
CA LEU A 85 -2.03 -1.21 7.68
C LEU A 85 -0.68 -1.42 6.98
N LEU A 86 -0.64 -1.09 5.70
CA LEU A 86 0.56 -0.87 4.92
C LEU A 86 0.70 0.64 4.72
N ALA A 87 1.87 1.20 5.05
CA ALA A 87 2.15 2.61 4.82
C ALA A 87 3.24 2.74 3.74
N ILE A 88 3.06 3.68 2.82
CA ILE A 88 3.94 3.90 1.68
C ILE A 88 4.36 5.34 1.69
N PHE A 89 5.64 5.64 1.58
CA PHE A 89 6.16 7.01 1.56
C PHE A 89 6.91 7.26 0.27
N ILE A 90 6.50 8.27 -0.51
CA ILE A 90 7.17 8.60 -1.76
C ILE A 90 8.45 9.37 -1.47
N THR A 91 9.57 8.85 -1.97
CA THR A 91 10.89 9.45 -1.81
C THR A 91 11.36 10.16 -3.06
N GLU A 92 11.02 9.62 -4.24
CA GLU A 92 11.36 10.21 -5.53
C GLU A 92 10.23 9.98 -6.55
N GLY A 93 10.15 10.88 -7.51
CA GLY A 93 9.15 10.79 -8.58
C GLY A 93 7.81 11.42 -8.22
N VAL A 94 7.05 11.74 -9.26
CA VAL A 94 5.71 12.32 -9.18
C VAL A 94 4.76 11.45 -10.00
N GLY A 95 3.53 11.33 -9.51
CA GLY A 95 2.46 10.74 -10.29
C GLY A 95 1.16 10.71 -9.54
N SER A 96 0.39 9.67 -9.80
CA SER A 96 -0.93 9.48 -9.19
C SER A 96 -1.00 8.17 -8.42
N VAL A 97 -1.92 8.14 -7.46
CA VAL A 97 -2.43 6.92 -6.88
C VAL A 97 -3.90 6.79 -7.25
N GLU A 98 -4.31 5.57 -7.56
CA GLU A 98 -5.73 5.21 -7.54
C GLU A 98 -5.95 4.11 -6.53
N SER A 99 -7.12 4.11 -5.88
CA SER A 99 -7.52 3.04 -4.98
C SER A 99 -9.00 2.72 -5.13
N THR A 100 -9.33 1.45 -4.91
CA THR A 100 -10.71 0.95 -4.88
C THR A 100 -10.81 -0.19 -3.87
N LEU A 101 -12.03 -0.61 -3.57
CA LEU A 101 -12.27 -1.85 -2.84
C LEU A 101 -12.30 -3.02 -3.82
N LEU A 102 -11.75 -4.14 -3.38
CA LEU A 102 -11.91 -5.40 -4.09
C LEU A 102 -13.34 -5.92 -3.86
N ASP A 103 -14.11 -6.03 -4.94
CA ASP A 103 -15.50 -6.46 -4.91
C ASP A 103 -15.68 -7.89 -4.36
N GLU A 104 -16.81 -8.14 -3.68
CA GLU A 104 -17.14 -9.43 -3.08
C GLU A 104 -17.22 -10.56 -4.13
N GLN A 105 -17.69 -10.28 -5.35
CA GLN A 105 -17.76 -11.28 -6.41
C GLN A 105 -16.37 -11.71 -6.89
N LEU A 106 -15.41 -10.78 -6.96
CA LEU A 106 -14.01 -11.09 -7.28
C LEU A 106 -13.35 -11.89 -6.16
N LEU A 107 -13.66 -11.55 -4.90
CA LEU A 107 -13.21 -12.32 -3.73
C LEU A 107 -13.79 -13.74 -3.72
N ASP A 108 -15.07 -13.90 -4.02
CA ASP A 108 -15.75 -15.19 -4.08
C ASP A 108 -15.21 -16.04 -5.23
N TYR A 109 -15.01 -15.44 -6.41
CA TYR A 109 -14.39 -16.11 -7.55
C TYR A 109 -12.99 -16.63 -7.21
N TYR A 110 -12.17 -15.79 -6.59
CA TYR A 110 -10.86 -16.19 -6.11
C TYR A 110 -10.94 -17.32 -5.07
N SER A 111 -11.84 -17.18 -4.09
CA SER A 111 -12.01 -18.12 -2.99
C SER A 111 -12.53 -19.48 -3.46
N ALA A 112 -13.39 -19.51 -4.49
CA ALA A 112 -13.89 -20.74 -5.10
C ALA A 112 -12.78 -21.51 -5.84
N ALA A 113 -11.86 -20.79 -6.49
CA ALA A 113 -10.78 -21.40 -7.28
C ALA A 113 -9.59 -21.88 -6.43
N TYR A 114 -9.23 -21.15 -5.38
CA TYR A 114 -8.00 -21.41 -4.61
C TYR A 114 -8.24 -21.77 -3.14
N GLY A 115 -9.49 -21.70 -2.68
CA GLY A 115 -9.84 -21.85 -1.26
C GLY A 115 -9.32 -20.69 -0.41
N ARG A 116 -9.73 -20.64 0.87
CA ARG A 116 -9.17 -19.71 1.87
C ARG A 116 -7.81 -20.17 2.41
N ARG A 117 -6.95 -20.73 1.56
CA ARG A 117 -5.67 -21.32 2.01
C ARG A 117 -4.58 -20.25 2.13
N SER A 118 -3.74 -20.41 3.15
CA SER A 118 -2.65 -19.49 3.51
C SER A 118 -1.47 -19.50 2.53
N ASP A 119 -1.41 -20.46 1.61
CA ASP A 119 -0.36 -20.66 0.59
C ASP A 119 -0.81 -20.26 -0.82
N ALA A 120 -1.98 -19.63 -0.94
CA ALA A 120 -2.57 -19.36 -2.25
C ALA A 120 -1.68 -18.43 -3.11
N PRO A 121 -1.62 -18.68 -4.43
CA PRO A 121 -0.65 -18.03 -5.32
C PRO A 121 -0.88 -16.51 -5.43
N GLU A 122 0.22 -15.76 -5.47
CA GLU A 122 0.16 -14.29 -5.58
C GLU A 122 -0.32 -13.82 -6.95
N ARG A 123 0.03 -14.55 -8.03
CA ARG A 123 -0.33 -14.15 -9.40
C ARG A 123 -1.85 -13.99 -9.59
N PRO A 124 -2.71 -14.94 -9.18
CA PRO A 124 -4.16 -14.74 -9.28
C PRO A 124 -4.69 -13.63 -8.37
N GLN A 125 -4.07 -13.36 -7.22
CA GLN A 125 -4.45 -12.21 -6.39
C GLN A 125 -4.13 -10.88 -7.09
N SER A 126 -2.96 -10.76 -7.72
CA SER A 126 -2.59 -9.60 -8.53
C SER A 126 -3.52 -9.41 -9.74
N LEU A 127 -4.06 -10.51 -10.31
CA LEU A 127 -5.09 -10.42 -11.35
C LEU A 127 -6.39 -9.84 -10.79
N MET A 128 -6.86 -10.30 -9.63
CA MET A 128 -8.07 -9.74 -9.00
C MET A 128 -7.91 -8.24 -8.70
N ASN A 129 -6.73 -7.81 -8.24
CA ASN A 129 -6.43 -6.39 -8.08
C ASN A 129 -6.62 -5.61 -9.39
N SER A 130 -6.14 -6.16 -10.50
CA SER A 130 -6.27 -5.52 -11.81
C SER A 130 -7.73 -5.45 -12.27
N LEU A 131 -8.51 -6.51 -12.00
CA LEU A 131 -9.93 -6.58 -12.33
C LEU A 131 -10.77 -5.63 -11.48
N ALA A 132 -10.40 -5.38 -10.22
CA ALA A 132 -11.12 -4.44 -9.36
C ALA A 132 -11.23 -3.01 -9.95
N PHE A 133 -10.22 -2.58 -10.73
CA PHE A 133 -10.24 -1.30 -11.44
C PHE A 133 -10.94 -1.35 -12.81
N LEU A 134 -11.41 -2.52 -13.22
CA LEU A 134 -12.08 -2.80 -14.49
C LEU A 134 -13.57 -3.06 -14.33
N GLU A 135 -14.02 -3.37 -13.12
CA GLU A 135 -15.43 -3.59 -12.83
C GLU A 135 -16.27 -2.36 -13.22
N PRO A 136 -17.40 -2.54 -13.93
CA PRO A 136 -18.22 -1.43 -14.43
C PRO A 136 -18.70 -0.46 -13.33
N ASN A 137 -18.83 -0.96 -12.10
CA ASN A 137 -19.29 -0.20 -10.94
C ASN A 137 -18.16 0.16 -9.96
N ALA A 138 -16.89 0.01 -10.37
CA ALA A 138 -15.76 0.34 -9.52
C ALA A 138 -15.77 1.83 -9.15
N VAL A 139 -15.86 2.13 -7.86
CA VAL A 139 -15.67 3.50 -7.35
C VAL A 139 -14.19 3.69 -7.09
N VAL A 140 -13.52 4.42 -7.99
CA VAL A 140 -12.08 4.64 -7.94
C VAL A 140 -11.79 6.01 -7.33
N ASP A 141 -11.15 6.00 -6.17
CA ASP A 141 -10.56 7.18 -5.56
C ASP A 141 -9.22 7.48 -6.21
N THR A 142 -8.97 8.72 -6.62
CA THR A 142 -7.69 9.15 -7.23
C THR A 142 -7.03 10.24 -6.40
N GLY A 143 -5.70 10.33 -6.43
CA GLY A 143 -4.96 11.42 -5.80
C GLY A 143 -3.57 11.58 -6.39
N GLU A 144 -2.98 12.76 -6.23
CA GLU A 144 -1.61 13.02 -6.66
C GLU A 144 -0.62 12.62 -5.57
N VAL A 145 0.54 12.13 -5.99
CA VAL A 145 1.64 11.76 -5.11
C VAL A 145 2.95 12.37 -5.61
N SER A 146 3.76 12.83 -4.67
CA SER A 146 5.06 13.46 -4.89
C SER A 146 5.96 13.16 -3.69
N PRO A 147 7.27 13.45 -3.76
CA PRO A 147 8.15 13.25 -2.62
C PRO A 147 7.62 13.96 -1.38
N GLY A 148 7.64 13.29 -0.23
CA GLY A 148 7.07 13.80 1.03
C GLY A 148 5.60 13.43 1.27
N VAL A 149 4.88 12.96 0.24
CA VAL A 149 3.52 12.43 0.39
C VAL A 149 3.58 10.93 0.61
N GLY A 150 2.74 10.41 1.50
CA GLY A 150 2.56 8.98 1.71
C GLY A 150 1.12 8.51 1.57
N LEU A 151 0.97 7.21 1.39
CA LEU A 151 -0.27 6.48 1.23
C LEU A 151 -0.40 5.46 2.37
N VAL A 152 -1.52 5.47 3.08
CA VAL A 152 -1.87 4.44 4.07
C VAL A 152 -2.98 3.58 3.51
N VAL A 153 -2.76 2.26 3.50
CA VAL A 153 -3.68 1.27 2.96
C VAL A 153 -4.12 0.33 4.09
N PRO A 154 -5.40 0.34 4.50
CA PRO A 154 -5.95 -0.61 5.46
C PRO A 154 -5.73 -2.08 5.05
N GLN A 155 -5.34 -2.90 6.02
CA GLN A 155 -5.05 -4.34 5.86
C GLN A 155 -5.82 -5.16 6.90
N VAL A 156 -7.10 -4.82 7.11
CA VAL A 156 -7.98 -5.50 8.07
C VAL A 156 -8.60 -6.74 7.42
N ALA A 157 -8.28 -7.93 7.95
CA ALA A 157 -8.72 -9.20 7.37
C ALA A 157 -10.25 -9.42 7.36
N SER A 158 -11.00 -8.71 8.21
CA SER A 158 -12.47 -8.78 8.27
C SER A 158 -13.18 -7.76 7.37
N ALA A 159 -12.44 -6.93 6.62
CA ALA A 159 -12.99 -5.92 5.74
C ALA A 159 -12.63 -6.22 4.28
N PRO A 160 -13.42 -5.74 3.30
CA PRO A 160 -13.03 -5.81 1.89
C PRO A 160 -11.62 -5.22 1.68
N PRO A 161 -10.72 -5.91 0.98
CA PRO A 161 -9.36 -5.42 0.75
C PRO A 161 -9.38 -4.10 -0.02
N VAL A 162 -8.59 -3.14 0.47
CA VAL A 162 -8.30 -1.90 -0.26
C VAL A 162 -7.15 -2.20 -1.21
N VAL A 163 -7.41 -2.09 -2.51
CA VAL A 163 -6.38 -2.21 -3.57
C VAL A 163 -6.00 -0.83 -4.06
N TYR A 164 -4.74 -0.65 -4.42
CA TYR A 164 -4.22 0.62 -4.91
C TYR A 164 -3.33 0.42 -6.14
N ARG A 165 -3.09 1.46 -6.93
CA ARG A 165 -2.07 1.45 -8.00
C ARG A 165 -1.35 2.78 -8.00
N LEU A 166 -0.03 2.74 -8.16
CA LEU A 166 0.78 3.94 -8.37
C LEU A 166 1.05 4.08 -9.87
N GLY A 167 0.69 5.22 -10.44
CA GLY A 167 0.91 5.56 -11.84
C GLY A 167 1.92 6.68 -11.96
N PRO A 168 3.20 6.39 -12.30
CA PRO A 168 4.22 7.41 -12.49
C PRO A 168 3.86 8.33 -13.67
N GLN A 169 4.13 9.62 -13.52
CA GLN A 169 3.96 10.62 -14.59
C GLN A 169 5.31 11.00 -15.16
N PHE A 170 5.37 11.28 -16.47
CA PHE A 170 6.60 11.73 -17.11
C PHE A 170 6.98 13.15 -16.68
N GLY A 171 8.28 13.39 -16.52
CA GLY A 171 8.84 14.69 -16.19
C GLY A 171 10.38 14.66 -16.18
N SER A 172 10.99 15.83 -16.03
CA SER A 172 12.45 15.99 -16.15
C SER A 172 13.24 15.22 -15.09
N ASP A 173 12.69 15.12 -13.87
CA ASP A 173 13.39 14.60 -12.69
C ASP A 173 12.85 13.24 -12.22
N ASN A 174 11.89 12.67 -12.96
CA ASN A 174 11.18 11.43 -12.61
C ASN A 174 11.00 10.53 -13.84
N SER A 175 11.91 10.61 -14.81
CA SER A 175 11.93 9.75 -16.00
C SER A 175 13.35 9.41 -16.44
N TYR A 176 13.55 8.18 -16.93
CA TYR A 176 14.78 7.75 -17.59
C TYR A 176 14.43 7.12 -18.94
N GLY A 177 14.82 7.78 -20.03
CA GLY A 177 14.48 7.34 -21.38
C GLY A 177 12.95 7.30 -21.60
N PRO A 178 12.37 6.16 -22.04
CA PRO A 178 10.94 6.03 -22.28
C PRO A 178 10.13 5.65 -21.03
N HIS A 179 10.73 5.67 -19.84
CA HIS A 179 10.09 5.26 -18.59
C HIS A 179 9.97 6.42 -17.61
N ALA A 180 8.81 6.57 -16.99
CA ALA A 180 8.63 7.36 -15.77
C ALA A 180 8.63 6.46 -14.55
N PHE A 181 9.04 6.98 -13.39
CA PHE A 181 9.14 6.19 -12.17
C PHE A 181 8.66 6.93 -10.91
N ILE A 182 8.32 6.16 -9.89
CA ILE A 182 8.13 6.58 -8.50
C ILE A 182 8.92 5.62 -7.62
N ARG A 183 9.81 6.14 -6.77
CA ARG A 183 10.47 5.37 -5.71
C ARG A 183 9.82 5.67 -4.38
N TYR A 184 9.73 4.64 -3.56
CA TYR A 184 9.01 4.74 -2.31
C TYR A 184 9.47 3.70 -1.30
N LEU A 185 9.18 3.99 -0.03
CA LEU A 185 9.41 3.11 1.09
C LEU A 185 8.09 2.47 1.53
N LYS A 186 8.08 1.16 1.76
CA LYS A 186 6.95 0.42 2.33
C LYS A 186 7.23 0.15 3.80
N PHE A 187 6.35 0.60 4.67
CA PHE A 187 6.42 0.40 6.11
C PHE A 187 5.29 -0.50 6.60
N ILE A 188 5.64 -1.44 7.46
CA ILE A 188 4.68 -2.27 8.19
C ILE A 188 5.16 -2.53 9.61
N VAL A 189 4.22 -2.71 10.53
CA VAL A 189 4.50 -3.40 11.78
C VAL A 189 4.13 -4.86 11.57
N PRO A 190 5.08 -5.81 11.60
CA PRO A 190 4.77 -7.18 11.28
C PRO A 190 4.26 -7.97 12.49
N ARG A 191 3.57 -9.07 12.22
CA ARG A 191 3.32 -10.11 13.23
C ARG A 191 4.65 -10.65 13.74
N GLN A 192 4.71 -10.95 15.03
CA GLN A 192 5.94 -11.37 15.73
C GLN A 192 6.13 -12.89 15.73
N ASP A 193 5.65 -13.58 14.68
CA ASP A 193 5.90 -15.01 14.50
C ASP A 193 7.08 -15.24 13.52
N PRO A 194 7.89 -16.30 13.71
CA PRO A 194 9.09 -16.52 12.89
C PRO A 194 8.82 -16.61 11.38
N GLN A 195 7.69 -17.22 10.97
CA GLN A 195 7.37 -17.39 9.56
C GLN A 195 7.12 -16.04 8.87
N THR A 196 6.42 -15.13 9.55
CA THR A 196 6.23 -13.76 9.05
C THR A 196 7.57 -13.03 8.92
N ILE A 197 8.46 -13.12 9.90
CA ILE A 197 9.76 -12.43 9.88
C ILE A 197 10.68 -12.99 8.78
N ASP A 198 10.74 -14.30 8.60
CA ASP A 198 11.50 -14.93 7.52
C ASP A 198 10.99 -14.51 6.15
N LEU A 199 9.66 -14.48 5.97
CA LEU A 199 9.03 -14.03 4.74
C LEU A 199 9.30 -12.56 4.44
N LEU A 200 9.33 -11.69 5.45
CA LEU A 200 9.68 -10.28 5.28
C LEU A 200 11.13 -10.10 4.87
N THR A 201 12.03 -10.82 5.53
CA THR A 201 13.46 -10.79 5.21
C THR A 201 13.70 -11.25 3.77
N SER A 202 12.98 -12.29 3.31
CA SER A 202 13.05 -12.75 1.91
C SER A 202 12.51 -11.75 0.89
N ARG A 203 11.80 -10.71 1.33
CA ARG A 203 11.29 -9.59 0.53
C ARG A 203 12.00 -8.27 0.84
N ASP A 204 13.23 -8.34 1.32
CA ASP A 204 14.11 -7.20 1.57
C ASP A 204 13.57 -6.18 2.59
N PHE A 205 12.61 -6.58 3.43
CA PHE A 205 12.22 -5.77 4.59
C PHE A 205 13.29 -5.87 5.67
N ALA A 206 13.77 -4.71 6.11
CA ALA A 206 14.68 -4.57 7.24
C ALA A 206 14.01 -3.80 8.38
N ARG A 207 14.52 -3.95 9.59
CA ARG A 207 14.05 -3.14 10.72
C ARG A 207 14.34 -1.65 10.44
N TRP A 208 13.31 -0.83 10.53
CA TRP A 208 13.44 0.61 10.41
C TRP A 208 14.12 1.21 11.63
N THR A 209 15.02 2.16 11.39
CA THR A 209 15.66 2.96 12.42
C THR A 209 15.48 4.43 12.05
N PRO A 210 15.02 5.28 12.99
CA PRO A 210 14.98 6.72 12.76
C PRO A 210 16.36 7.22 12.31
N GLN A 211 16.41 7.99 11.23
CA GLN A 211 17.62 8.68 10.78
C GLN A 211 17.75 10.06 11.43
#